data_AF-K2EHT5-F1
#
_entry.id   AF-K2EHT5-F1
#
_cell.length_a   1.000
_cell.length_b   1.000
_cell.length_c   1.000
_cell.angle_alpha   90.00
_cell.angle_beta   90.00
_cell.angle_gamma   90.00
#
_symmetry.space_group_name_H-M   'P 1'
#
loop_
_entity.id
_entity.type
_entity.pdbx_description
1 polymer ?
#
loop_
_entity_poly.entity_id
_entity_poly.type
_entity_poly.pdbx_seq_one_letter_code
_entity_poly.pdbx_strand_id
1 'polypeptide(L)'
;WEKIVDKVQVRKFLTWGYNQDHSADASPYLPEEERLPCPWLFERLNVDSRGDVTLCGEDIAFAHKFANIMERSIKEIWHGPEFTSFREKHLTRRGHEISICATCPDWQYRSWNYNYWKVLKDAEDRRAETARI
;
A
#
# COMPACT_ATOMS: atom_id res chain seq x y z
N TRP A 1 18.18 -18.15 1.93
CA TRP A 1 17.68 -17.06 1.05
C TRP A 1 18.70 -15.95 0.85
N GLU A 2 19.39 -15.48 1.89
CA GLU A 2 20.33 -14.35 1.75
C GLU A 2 21.47 -14.54 0.74
N LYS A 3 21.85 -15.79 0.42
CA LYS A 3 22.86 -16.12 -0.60
C LYS A 3 22.33 -16.11 -2.04
N ILE A 4 21.02 -15.97 -2.24
CA ILE A 4 20.36 -16.08 -3.56
C ILE A 4 19.49 -14.87 -3.93
N VAL A 5 19.26 -13.93 -3.01
CA VAL A 5 18.52 -12.69 -3.28
C VAL A 5 19.19 -11.50 -2.60
N ASP A 6 19.00 -10.31 -3.15
CA ASP A 6 19.51 -9.06 -2.56
C ASP A 6 18.92 -8.85 -1.17
N LYS A 7 17.59 -8.95 -1.05
CA LYS A 7 16.87 -8.72 0.22
C LYS A 7 15.67 -9.64 0.37
N VAL A 8 15.55 -10.27 1.54
CA VAL A 8 14.31 -10.90 2.01
C VAL A 8 13.62 -9.92 2.97
N GLN A 9 12.32 -9.68 2.75
CA GLN A 9 11.50 -8.92 3.67
C GLN A 9 10.58 -9.87 4.44
N VAL A 10 10.64 -9.78 5.77
CA VAL A 10 9.61 -10.30 6.67
C VAL A 10 8.78 -9.11 7.13
N ARG A 11 7.46 -9.20 7.00
CA ARG A 11 6.52 -8.14 7.37
C ARG A 11 5.34 -8.73 8.15
N LYS A 12 4.57 -7.86 8.81
CA LYS A 12 3.32 -8.23 9.49
C LYS A 12 2.34 -8.88 8.50
N PHE A 13 1.59 -9.84 9.02
CA PHE A 13 0.51 -10.48 8.27
C PHE A 13 -0.58 -9.45 7.94
N LEU A 14 -1.13 -9.54 6.73
CA LEU A 14 -2.22 -8.67 6.28
C LEU A 14 -3.41 -9.56 5.97
N THR A 15 -4.54 -9.23 6.57
CA THR A 15 -5.79 -9.99 6.38
C THR A 15 -6.43 -9.66 5.03
N TRP A 16 -6.07 -8.52 4.44
CA TRP A 16 -6.67 -7.91 3.26
C TRP A 16 -8.18 -7.68 3.40
N GLY A 17 -8.71 -7.66 4.61
CA GLY A 17 -10.16 -7.55 4.87
C GLY A 17 -10.96 -8.84 4.68
N TYR A 18 -10.38 -9.90 4.10
CA TYR A 18 -11.11 -11.17 3.81
C TYR A 18 -10.56 -12.39 4.53
N ASN A 19 -9.27 -12.40 4.89
CA ASN A 19 -8.65 -13.55 5.52
C ASN A 19 -8.89 -13.54 7.03
N GLN A 20 -8.99 -14.73 7.60
CA GLN A 20 -8.95 -14.89 9.06
C GLN A 20 -7.59 -14.42 9.59
N ASP A 21 -7.60 -13.71 10.70
CA ASP A 21 -6.37 -13.28 11.36
C ASP A 21 -5.72 -14.46 12.09
N HIS A 22 -4.65 -14.98 11.48
CA HIS A 22 -3.75 -15.99 12.05
C HIS A 22 -2.35 -15.41 12.26
N SER A 23 -2.25 -14.10 12.54
CA SER A 23 -0.95 -13.45 12.75
C SER A 23 -0.23 -14.05 13.96
N ALA A 24 1.03 -14.45 13.75
CA ALA A 24 1.93 -14.85 14.83
C ALA A 24 2.38 -13.67 15.70
N ASP A 25 2.15 -12.43 15.24
CA ASP A 25 2.47 -11.19 15.95
C ASP A 25 1.50 -10.07 15.53
N ALA A 26 0.52 -9.80 16.38
CA ALA A 26 -0.52 -8.80 16.15
C ALA A 26 -0.09 -7.36 16.47
N SER A 27 1.15 -7.12 16.92
CA SER A 27 1.58 -5.78 17.29
C SER A 27 1.69 -4.91 16.03
N PRO A 28 1.00 -3.76 15.94
CA PRO A 28 1.06 -2.92 14.76
C PRO A 28 2.41 -2.19 14.63
N TYR A 29 2.74 -1.74 13.42
CA TYR A 29 3.89 -0.85 13.24
C TYR A 29 3.57 0.58 13.68
N LEU A 30 2.29 0.94 13.65
CA LEU A 30 1.80 2.29 13.85
C LEU A 30 0.80 2.31 15.01
N PRO A 31 0.90 3.28 15.93
CA PRO A 31 -0.11 3.48 16.96
C PRO A 31 -1.43 3.89 16.30
N GLU A 32 -2.55 3.35 16.79
CA GLU A 32 -3.86 3.60 16.18
C GLU A 32 -4.26 5.07 16.24
N GLU A 33 -3.88 5.74 17.34
CA GLU A 33 -4.24 7.12 17.65
C GLU A 33 -3.69 8.13 16.61
N GLU A 34 -2.62 7.77 15.92
CA GLU A 34 -1.98 8.66 14.95
C GLU A 34 -2.65 8.65 13.57
N ARG A 35 -3.43 7.59 13.24
CA ARG A 35 -4.07 7.36 11.93
C ARG A 35 -3.22 7.87 10.76
N LEU A 36 -1.96 7.44 10.72
CA LEU A 36 -1.01 7.94 9.74
C LEU A 36 -1.47 7.60 8.30
N PRO A 37 -1.13 8.46 7.32
CA PRO A 37 -1.46 8.22 5.92
C PRO A 37 -0.99 6.84 5.46
N CYS A 38 -1.91 5.99 4.98
CA CYS A 38 -1.56 4.75 4.32
C CYS A 38 -0.72 5.06 3.05
N PRO A 39 0.49 4.50 2.90
CA PRO A 39 1.36 4.81 1.76
C PRO A 39 0.87 4.21 0.44
N TRP A 40 -0.10 3.29 0.45
CA TRP A 40 -0.51 2.53 -0.73
C TRP A 40 -0.97 3.42 -1.90
N LEU A 41 -1.73 4.49 -1.61
CA LEU A 41 -2.22 5.43 -2.60
C LEU A 41 -1.12 6.25 -3.31
N PHE A 42 0.09 6.24 -2.77
CA PHE A 42 1.25 6.96 -3.28
C PHE A 42 2.22 6.03 -4.02
N GLU A 43 2.15 4.73 -3.76
CA GLU A 43 3.07 3.75 -4.32
C GLU A 43 2.44 2.92 -5.45
N ARG A 44 1.12 2.72 -5.43
CA ARG A 44 0.47 1.66 -6.20
C ARG A 44 -0.87 2.09 -6.77
N LEU A 45 -1.15 1.60 -7.97
CA LEU A 45 -2.44 1.63 -8.63
C LEU A 45 -2.82 0.18 -8.94
N ASN A 46 -4.06 -0.22 -8.63
CA ASN A 46 -4.55 -1.56 -8.91
C ASN A 46 -5.49 -1.51 -10.10
N VAL A 47 -5.30 -2.43 -11.05
CA VAL A 47 -6.14 -2.61 -12.24
C VAL A 47 -6.62 -4.05 -12.28
N ASP A 48 -7.92 -4.26 -12.48
CA ASP A 48 -8.50 -5.59 -12.65
C ASP A 48 -8.40 -6.09 -14.11
N SER A 49 -8.81 -7.33 -14.36
CA SER A 49 -8.75 -7.93 -15.71
C SER A 49 -9.69 -7.28 -16.73
N ARG A 50 -10.59 -6.40 -16.31
CA ARG A 50 -11.53 -5.63 -17.15
C ARG A 50 -11.06 -4.19 -17.35
N GLY A 51 -9.92 -3.82 -16.75
CA GLY A 51 -9.37 -2.47 -16.79
C GLY A 51 -9.92 -1.54 -15.72
N ASP A 52 -10.80 -2.00 -14.83
CA ASP A 52 -11.32 -1.18 -13.73
C ASP A 52 -10.21 -0.90 -12.71
N VAL A 53 -10.12 0.35 -12.27
CA VAL A 53 -9.13 0.82 -11.29
C VAL A 53 -9.76 0.91 -9.90
N THR A 54 -9.08 0.32 -8.92
CA THR A 54 -9.47 0.34 -7.50
C THR A 54 -8.37 0.89 -6.59
N LEU A 55 -8.76 1.25 -5.37
CA LEU A 55 -7.91 2.00 -4.44
C LEU A 55 -6.74 1.19 -3.88
N CYS A 56 -6.99 -0.04 -3.46
CA CYS A 56 -6.02 -0.85 -2.71
C CYS A 56 -6.28 -2.34 -2.96
N GLY A 57 -5.29 -3.19 -2.66
CA GLY A 57 -5.47 -4.65 -2.68
C GLY A 57 -6.45 -5.17 -1.62
N GLU A 58 -6.85 -4.35 -0.65
CA GLU A 58 -7.99 -4.63 0.24
C GLU A 58 -9.32 -4.60 -0.54
N ASP A 59 -9.40 -3.92 -1.68
CA ASP A 59 -10.57 -3.99 -2.56
C ASP A 59 -10.51 -5.20 -3.51
N ILE A 60 -10.17 -6.39 -3.00
CA ILE A 60 -10.00 -7.58 -3.87
C ILE A 60 -11.31 -7.99 -4.56
N ALA A 61 -12.46 -7.63 -3.96
CA ALA A 61 -13.78 -7.82 -4.54
C ALA A 61 -14.11 -6.78 -5.64
N PHE A 62 -13.23 -5.79 -5.84
CA PHE A 62 -13.40 -4.67 -6.78
C PHE A 62 -14.71 -3.90 -6.57
N ALA A 63 -15.10 -3.70 -5.31
CA ALA A 63 -16.35 -3.03 -4.95
C ALA A 63 -16.25 -1.50 -5.07
N HIS A 64 -15.03 -0.94 -5.03
CA HIS A 64 -14.76 0.50 -4.99
C HIS A 64 -13.99 0.98 -6.22
N LYS A 65 -14.51 0.65 -7.41
CA LYS A 65 -13.97 1.15 -8.68
C LYS A 65 -14.25 2.64 -8.88
N PHE A 66 -13.27 3.36 -9.41
CA PHE A 66 -13.40 4.81 -9.64
C PHE A 66 -12.91 5.29 -11.01
N ALA A 67 -12.26 4.42 -11.80
CA ALA A 67 -11.84 4.72 -13.17
C ALA A 67 -11.67 3.44 -13.98
N ASN A 68 -11.48 3.55 -15.30
CA ASN A 68 -11.15 2.42 -16.18
C ASN A 68 -10.03 2.83 -17.15
N ILE A 69 -9.01 1.97 -17.30
CA ILE A 69 -7.83 2.24 -18.14
C ILE A 69 -8.11 2.19 -19.65
N MET A 70 -9.26 1.65 -20.05
CA MET A 70 -9.73 1.65 -21.44
C MET A 70 -10.31 3.01 -21.85
N GLU A 71 -10.66 3.85 -20.87
CA GLU A 71 -11.23 5.19 -21.09
C GLU A 71 -10.22 6.32 -20.86
N ARG A 72 -9.34 6.17 -19.86
CA ARG A 72 -8.30 7.15 -19.51
C ARG A 72 -6.96 6.46 -19.33
N SER A 73 -5.88 7.11 -19.72
CA SER A 73 -4.55 6.56 -19.49
C SER A 73 -4.23 6.45 -17.98
N ILE A 74 -3.38 5.50 -17.63
CA ILE A 74 -2.88 5.33 -16.24
C ILE A 74 -2.33 6.65 -15.69
N LYS A 75 -1.64 7.45 -16.52
CA LYS A 75 -1.09 8.76 -16.13
C LYS A 75 -2.21 9.75 -15.77
N GLU A 76 -3.26 9.83 -16.58
CA GLU A 76 -4.41 10.72 -16.32
C GLU A 76 -5.23 10.29 -15.11
N ILE A 77 -5.32 8.99 -14.84
CA ILE A 77 -5.98 8.47 -13.65
C ILE A 77 -5.13 8.78 -12.41
N TRP A 78 -3.83 8.49 -12.45
CA TRP A 78 -2.90 8.68 -11.34
C TRP A 78 -2.77 10.15 -10.90
N HIS A 79 -2.78 11.08 -11.84
CA HIS A 79 -2.77 12.53 -11.60
C HIS A 79 -4.19 13.14 -11.60
N GLY A 80 -5.21 12.30 -11.67
CA GLY A 80 -6.60 12.71 -11.76
C GLY A 80 -7.18 13.25 -10.45
N PRO A 81 -8.39 13.82 -10.51
CA PRO A 81 -9.08 14.36 -9.35
C PRO A 81 -9.36 13.29 -8.28
N GLU A 82 -9.57 12.04 -8.67
CA GLU A 82 -9.89 10.94 -7.75
C GLU A 82 -8.71 10.66 -6.82
N PHE A 83 -7.55 10.32 -7.37
CA PHE A 83 -6.33 10.09 -6.59
C PHE A 83 -5.88 11.32 -5.82
N THR A 84 -6.04 12.52 -6.39
CA THR A 84 -5.75 13.78 -5.69
C THR A 84 -6.59 13.89 -4.42
N SER A 85 -7.91 13.71 -4.52
CA SER A 85 -8.81 13.75 -3.37
C SER A 85 -8.48 12.67 -2.32
N PHE A 86 -8.20 11.44 -2.74
CA PHE A 86 -7.88 10.35 -1.80
C PHE A 86 -6.58 10.60 -1.05
N ARG A 87 -5.56 11.12 -1.74
CA ARG A 87 -4.26 11.46 -1.14
C ARG A 87 -4.39 12.65 -0.20
N GLU A 88 -5.13 13.69 -0.58
CA GLU A 88 -5.41 14.84 0.29
C GLU A 88 -6.13 14.43 1.58
N LYS A 89 -7.17 13.60 1.47
CA LYS A 89 -7.85 13.03 2.65
C LYS A 89 -6.87 12.27 3.54
N HIS A 90 -5.97 11.47 2.98
CA HIS A 90 -4.97 10.77 3.78
C HIS A 90 -3.96 11.71 4.45
N LEU A 91 -3.37 12.64 3.70
CA LEU A 91 -2.38 13.60 4.23
C LEU A 91 -2.98 14.51 5.31
N THR A 92 -4.28 14.80 5.24
CA THR A 92 -5.01 15.59 6.24
C THR A 92 -5.62 14.74 7.37
N ARG A 93 -5.22 13.46 7.51
CA ARG A 93 -5.74 12.48 8.51
C ARG A 93 -7.24 12.20 8.44
N ARG A 94 -7.84 12.48 7.29
CA ARG A 94 -9.25 12.23 6.95
C ARG A 94 -9.42 10.99 6.08
N GLY A 95 -8.48 10.05 6.13
CA GLY A 95 -8.55 8.79 5.38
C GLY A 95 -9.80 7.97 5.70
N HIS A 96 -10.30 8.04 6.93
CA HIS A 96 -11.53 7.40 7.38
C HIS A 96 -12.81 7.90 6.67
N GLU A 97 -12.75 9.02 5.93
CA GLU A 97 -13.87 9.46 5.09
C GLU A 97 -13.96 8.71 3.75
N ILE A 98 -13.02 7.81 3.48
CA ILE A 98 -13.03 6.92 2.32
C ILE A 98 -13.53 5.57 2.83
N SER A 99 -14.62 5.07 2.26
CA SER A 99 -15.37 3.91 2.78
C SER A 99 -14.46 2.73 3.13
N ILE A 100 -13.60 2.35 2.20
CA ILE A 100 -12.69 1.22 2.33
C ILE A 100 -11.59 1.45 3.38
N CYS A 101 -11.17 2.70 3.56
CA CYS A 101 -10.11 3.05 4.50
C CYS A 101 -10.64 3.19 5.93
N ALA A 102 -11.93 3.48 6.10
CA ALA A 102 -12.59 3.60 7.39
C ALA A 102 -12.57 2.28 8.18
N THR A 103 -12.76 1.17 7.48
CA THR A 103 -12.87 -0.18 8.07
C THR A 103 -11.66 -1.06 7.80
N CYS A 104 -10.62 -0.54 7.14
CA CYS A 104 -9.44 -1.33 6.79
C CYS A 104 -8.75 -1.86 8.05
N PRO A 105 -8.60 -3.18 8.24
CA PRO A 105 -7.92 -3.76 9.41
C PRO A 105 -6.39 -3.62 9.32
N ASP A 106 -5.87 -3.42 8.11
CA ASP A 106 -4.46 -3.58 7.79
C ASP A 106 -3.65 -2.27 7.75
N TRP A 107 -4.31 -1.12 7.87
CA TRP A 107 -3.67 0.20 7.73
C TRP A 107 -2.49 0.36 8.71
N GLN A 108 -2.66 -0.12 9.94
CA GLN A 108 -1.70 -0.05 11.04
C GLN A 108 -0.43 -0.89 10.83
N TYR A 109 -0.50 -1.85 9.91
CA TYR A 109 0.62 -2.71 9.50
C TYR A 109 1.33 -2.17 8.25
N ARG A 110 0.96 -0.97 7.78
CA ARG A 110 1.54 -0.34 6.61
C ARG A 110 2.06 1.06 6.90
N SER A 111 3.38 1.18 7.01
CA SER A 111 4.04 2.46 7.15
C SER A 111 4.99 2.78 5.99
N TRP A 112 5.29 4.07 5.86
CA TRP A 112 6.25 4.64 4.92
C TRP A 112 7.68 4.08 5.11
N ASN A 113 8.00 3.58 6.31
CA ASN A 113 9.35 3.17 6.69
C ASN A 113 9.52 1.66 6.89
N TYR A 114 8.47 0.84 6.74
CA TYR A 114 8.55 -0.61 7.00
C TYR A 114 8.19 -1.52 5.83
N ASN A 115 7.72 -0.97 4.70
CA ASN A 115 7.31 -1.75 3.53
C ASN A 115 8.19 -1.50 2.30
N TYR A 116 7.63 -0.90 1.26
CA TYR A 116 8.26 -0.80 -0.06
C TYR A 116 9.55 0.02 -0.03
N TRP A 117 9.50 1.23 0.51
CA TRP A 117 10.66 2.11 0.59
C TRP A 117 11.79 1.54 1.45
N LYS A 118 11.46 0.80 2.52
CA LYS A 118 12.47 0.09 3.33
C LYS A 118 13.20 -0.96 2.51
N VAL A 119 12.46 -1.77 1.73
CA VAL A 119 13.09 -2.80 0.89
C VAL A 119 13.95 -2.18 -0.18
N LEU A 120 13.50 -1.10 -0.82
CA LEU A 120 14.29 -0.39 -1.81
C LEU A 120 15.59 0.16 -1.20
N LYS A 121 15.48 0.88 -0.08
CA LYS A 121 16.64 1.42 0.64
C LYS A 121 17.62 0.33 1.04
N ASP A 122 17.14 -0.73 1.70
CA ASP A 122 17.98 -1.85 2.15
C ASP A 122 18.67 -2.55 0.97
N ALA A 123 18.00 -2.68 -0.19
CA ALA A 123 18.57 -3.28 -1.39
C ALA A 123 19.61 -2.36 -2.06
N GLU A 124 19.37 -1.05 -2.08
CA GLU A 124 20.34 -0.05 -2.56
C GLU A 124 21.60 -0.03 -1.70
N ASP A 125 21.45 0.03 -0.37
CA ASP A 125 22.56 0.01 0.58
C ASP A 125 23.44 -1.24 0.38
N ARG A 126 22.83 -2.43 0.25
CA ARG A 126 23.56 -3.68 0.03
C ARG A 126 24.27 -3.74 -1.33
N ARG A 127 23.66 -3.21 -2.40
CA ARG A 127 24.32 -3.09 -3.71
C ARG A 127 25.53 -2.17 -3.65
N ALA A 128 25.41 -1.04 -2.94
CA ALA A 128 26.51 -0.10 -2.76
C ALA A 128 27.66 -0.71 -1.93
N GLU A 129 27.36 -1.52 -0.91
CA GLU A 129 28.38 -2.28 -0.16
C GLU A 129 29.10 -3.30 -1.05
N THR A 130 28.36 -4.05 -1.86
CA THR A 130 28.94 -5.09 -2.74
C THR A 130 29.79 -4.47 -3.85
N ALA A 131 29.40 -3.31 -4.39
CA ALA A 131 30.15 -2.62 -5.44
C ALA A 131 31.46 -1.97 -4.96
N ARG A 132 31.70 -1.91 -3.65
CA ARG A 132 32.93 -1.38 -3.04
C ARG A 132 33.99 -2.45 -2.76
N ILE A 133 33.68 -3.72 -2.99
CA ILE A 133 34.56 -4.89 -2.84
C ILE A 133 35.09 -5.26 -4.23
#